data_AF-A0A7W9SN51-F1
#
_entry.id   AF-A0A7W9SN51-F1
#
_cell.length_a   1.000
_cell.length_b   1.000
_cell.length_c   1.000
_cell.angle_alpha   90.00
_cell.angle_beta   90.00
_cell.angle_gamma   90.00
#
_symmetry.space_group_name_H-M   'P 1'
#
loop_
_entity.id
_entity.type
_entity.pdbx_description
1 polymer ?
#
loop_
_entity_poly.entity_id
_entity_poly.type
_entity_poly.pdbx_seq_one_letter_code
_entity_poly.pdbx_strand_id
1 'polypeptide(L)'
;MRVYLVQRRHWEFNDDYYGVTQKEPLKAFQSAEDAGFYRDQCEHTERRRIEQEGIDPGYSGTNPFLVFDPQEAPNAEPVLSSLPEEELVAWLQSQGLPCPAKHPEEYGFYEDNWWASFLQASTTEQRDAFWDRLDYVQLFEVVEVELEDT
;
A
#
# COMPACT_ATOMS: atom_id res chain seq x y z
N MET A 1 -23.17 21.60 -8.50
CA MET A 1 -21.84 21.48 -9.18
C MET A 1 -21.12 20.17 -8.83
N ARG A 2 -20.49 19.47 -9.80
CA ARG A 2 -19.66 18.27 -9.53
C ARG A 2 -18.21 18.63 -9.17
N VAL A 3 -17.65 17.95 -8.17
CA VAL A 3 -16.29 18.14 -7.68
C VAL A 3 -15.65 16.78 -7.41
N TYR A 4 -14.35 16.66 -7.64
CA TYR A 4 -13.56 15.45 -7.40
C TYR A 4 -12.59 15.71 -6.26
N LEU A 5 -12.68 14.91 -5.20
CA LEU A 5 -11.84 15.02 -4.01
C LEU A 5 -10.75 13.95 -4.05
N VAL A 6 -9.50 14.33 -3.82
CA VAL A 6 -8.42 13.39 -3.53
C VAL A 6 -8.28 13.28 -2.01
N GLN A 7 -8.33 12.07 -1.49
CA GLN A 7 -8.23 11.80 -0.05
C GLN A 7 -7.39 10.55 0.21
N ARG A 8 -6.88 10.40 1.44
CA ARG A 8 -6.22 9.16 1.88
C ARG A 8 -7.23 8.02 1.85
N ARG A 9 -6.89 6.91 1.20
CA ARG A 9 -7.72 5.71 1.20
C ARG A 9 -7.67 5.12 2.60
N HIS A 10 -8.85 4.76 3.08
CA HIS A 10 -8.97 4.08 4.36
C HIS A 10 -8.67 2.60 4.17
N TRP A 11 -7.70 2.09 4.93
CA TRP A 11 -7.31 0.69 4.96
C TRP A 11 -7.91 0.06 6.20
N GLU A 12 -8.84 -0.88 6.03
CA GLU A 12 -9.23 -1.73 7.15
C GLU A 12 -9.52 -3.12 6.64
N PHE A 13 -8.91 -4.08 7.34
CA PHE A 13 -8.66 -5.44 6.86
C PHE A 13 -9.69 -6.43 7.41
N ASN A 14 -10.93 -5.98 7.55
CA ASN A 14 -12.02 -6.75 8.12
C ASN A 14 -13.36 -6.12 7.75
N ASP A 15 -14.27 -6.94 7.21
CA ASP A 15 -15.55 -6.54 6.61
C ASP A 15 -16.55 -5.90 7.60
N ASP A 16 -16.21 -5.76 8.89
CA ASP A 16 -17.21 -5.44 9.93
C ASP A 16 -16.94 -4.19 10.82
N TYR A 17 -15.74 -3.59 10.93
CA TYR A 17 -15.54 -2.43 11.85
C TYR A 17 -14.51 -1.36 11.41
N TYR A 18 -15.07 -0.36 10.69
CA TYR A 18 -14.69 1.01 10.32
C TYR A 18 -14.08 2.03 11.34
N GLY A 19 -12.77 2.25 11.54
CA GLY A 19 -12.26 3.39 12.33
C GLY A 19 -10.74 3.70 12.42
N VAL A 20 -10.20 4.45 11.46
CA VAL A 20 -9.34 5.62 11.73
C VAL A 20 -10.15 6.90 11.52
N THR A 21 -10.03 7.83 12.46
CA THR A 21 -10.80 9.07 12.48
C THR A 21 -10.49 9.95 11.27
N GLN A 22 -11.43 9.96 10.31
CA GLN A 22 -11.66 10.93 9.24
C GLN A 22 -10.94 10.68 7.90
N LYS A 23 -11.73 10.43 6.85
CA LYS A 23 -11.37 10.61 5.44
C LYS A 23 -11.12 12.10 5.20
N GLU A 24 -9.90 12.57 5.49
CA GLU A 24 -9.56 13.97 5.29
C GLU A 24 -9.30 14.23 3.81
N PRO A 25 -10.14 15.05 3.13
CA PRO A 25 -9.87 15.45 1.76
C PRO A 25 -8.60 16.30 1.73
N LEU A 26 -7.63 15.88 0.93
CA LEU A 26 -6.41 16.64 0.73
C LEU A 26 -6.63 17.83 -0.20
N LYS A 27 -7.38 17.60 -1.28
CA LYS A 27 -7.60 18.60 -2.32
C LYS A 27 -8.84 18.30 -3.17
N ALA A 28 -9.46 19.35 -3.68
CA ALA A 28 -10.63 19.29 -4.56
C ALA A 28 -10.29 19.79 -5.97
N PHE A 29 -10.93 19.20 -6.98
CA PHE A 29 -10.74 19.49 -8.40
C PHE A 29 -12.07 19.56 -9.13
N GLN A 30 -12.13 20.34 -10.21
CA GLN A 30 -13.30 20.37 -11.10
C GLN A 30 -13.25 19.30 -12.20
N SER A 31 -12.08 18.69 -12.42
CA SER A 31 -11.86 17.64 -13.40
C SER A 31 -11.42 16.33 -12.73
N ALA A 32 -11.97 15.21 -13.19
CA ALA A 32 -11.55 13.88 -12.78
C ALA A 32 -10.10 13.60 -13.20
N GLU A 33 -9.69 14.12 -14.37
CA GLU A 33 -8.33 13.95 -14.91
C GLU A 33 -7.30 14.63 -14.00
N ASP A 34 -7.54 15.88 -13.60
CA ASP A 34 -6.65 16.62 -12.70
C ASP A 34 -6.58 15.97 -11.32
N ALA A 35 -7.71 15.48 -10.80
CA ALA A 35 -7.75 14.74 -9.55
C ALA A 35 -6.94 13.44 -9.64
N GLY A 36 -7.07 12.70 -10.74
CA GLY A 36 -6.29 11.48 -11.00
C GLY A 36 -4.79 11.75 -11.03
N PHE A 37 -4.36 12.78 -11.76
CA PHE A 37 -2.96 13.17 -11.82
C PHE A 37 -2.40 13.55 -10.44
N TYR A 38 -3.16 14.32 -9.65
CA TYR A 38 -2.75 14.66 -8.29
C TYR A 38 -2.71 13.45 -7.35
N ARG A 39 -3.68 12.54 -7.47
CA ARG A 39 -3.71 11.27 -6.73
C ARG A 39 -2.46 10.45 -7.03
N ASP A 40 -2.07 10.33 -8.30
CA ASP A 40 -0.87 9.59 -8.71
C ASP A 40 0.41 10.23 -8.15
N GLN A 41 0.48 11.56 -8.08
CA GLN A 41 1.60 12.26 -7.41
C GLN A 41 1.65 11.98 -5.90
N CYS A 42 0.49 12.00 -5.23
CA CYS A 42 0.39 11.66 -3.81
C CYS A 42 0.82 10.20 -3.55
N GLU A 43 0.33 9.26 -4.36
CA GLU A 43 0.75 7.85 -4.34
C GLU A 43 2.26 7.72 -4.44
N HIS A 44 2.86 8.27 -5.50
CA HIS A 44 4.30 8.16 -5.71
C HIS A 44 5.08 8.77 -4.55
N THR A 45 4.68 9.95 -4.05
CA THR A 45 5.36 10.61 -2.94
C THR A 45 5.30 9.79 -1.65
N GLU A 46 4.13 9.24 -1.33
CA GLU A 46 3.93 8.46 -0.10
C GLU A 46 4.63 7.10 -0.19
N ARG A 47 4.63 6.43 -1.35
CA ARG A 47 5.44 5.22 -1.59
C ARG A 47 6.91 5.49 -1.30
N ARG A 48 7.47 6.61 -1.79
CA ARG A 48 8.87 6.98 -1.49
C ARG A 48 9.10 7.29 -0.02
N ARG A 49 8.14 7.91 0.67
CA ARG A 49 8.21 8.14 2.13
C ARG A 49 8.26 6.81 2.88
N ILE A 50 7.36 5.88 2.56
CA ILE A 50 7.31 4.53 3.16
C ILE A 50 8.63 3.79 2.95
N GLU A 51 9.20 3.86 1.75
CA GLU A 51 10.51 3.26 1.49
C GLU A 51 11.64 3.87 2.32
N GLN A 52 11.67 5.21 2.45
CA GLN A 52 12.68 5.89 3.27
C GLN A 52 12.57 5.49 4.74
N GLU A 53 11.35 5.35 5.25
CA GLU A 53 11.09 4.94 6.63
C GLU A 53 11.31 3.43 6.84
N GLY A 54 11.06 2.61 5.82
CA GLY A 54 11.29 1.16 5.83
C GLY A 54 12.76 0.73 5.75
N ILE A 55 13.68 1.68 5.61
CA ILE A 55 15.13 1.43 5.69
C ILE A 55 15.62 1.44 7.14
N ASP A 56 14.85 1.98 8.09
CA ASP A 56 15.22 1.96 9.51
C ASP A 56 14.94 0.57 10.12
N PRO A 57 15.97 -0.25 10.44
CA PRO A 57 15.79 -1.59 10.97
C PRO A 57 15.16 -1.62 12.38
N GLY A 58 14.93 -0.47 13.01
CA GLY A 58 14.19 -0.34 14.27
C GLY A 58 12.69 -0.05 14.11
N TYR A 59 12.20 0.16 12.88
CA TYR A 59 10.83 0.63 12.62
C TYR A 59 10.04 -0.39 11.79
N SER A 60 9.36 -1.32 12.46
CA SER A 60 8.48 -2.32 11.82
C SER A 60 7.20 -1.73 11.22
N GLY A 61 6.88 -0.46 11.50
CA GLY A 61 5.61 0.17 11.12
C GLY A 61 5.45 0.55 9.65
N THR A 62 6.43 0.30 8.79
CA THR A 62 6.46 0.75 7.39
C THR A 62 6.66 -0.37 6.37
N ASN A 63 6.72 -1.63 6.81
CA ASN A 63 6.67 -2.75 5.90
C ASN A 63 5.20 -2.95 5.47
N PRO A 64 4.84 -2.77 4.18
CA PRO A 64 3.47 -2.98 3.73
C PRO A 64 3.00 -4.44 3.93
N PHE A 65 3.92 -5.38 4.18
CA PHE A 65 3.65 -6.78 4.53
C PHE A 65 3.44 -7.05 6.02
N LEU A 66 3.75 -6.11 6.92
CA LEU A 66 3.51 -6.24 8.36
C LEU A 66 2.16 -5.63 8.76
N VAL A 67 1.10 -5.93 7.99
CA VAL A 67 -0.28 -5.61 8.43
C VAL A 67 -0.63 -6.58 9.55
N PHE A 68 -0.25 -6.22 10.77
CA PHE A 68 -0.56 -6.93 12.00
C PHE A 68 -1.93 -6.47 12.51
N ASP A 69 -2.88 -7.39 12.60
CA ASP A 69 -3.78 -7.42 13.76
C ASP A 69 -3.66 -8.79 14.46
N PRO A 70 -2.83 -8.89 15.52
CA PRO A 70 -2.64 -10.13 16.25
C PRO A 70 -3.85 -10.52 17.12
N GLN A 71 -4.88 -9.67 17.25
CA GLN A 71 -6.07 -9.92 18.05
C GLN A 71 -7.29 -10.31 17.21
N GLU A 72 -7.39 -9.84 15.97
CA GLU A 72 -8.63 -9.99 15.18
C GLU A 72 -8.59 -11.10 14.13
N ALA A 73 -7.40 -11.50 13.66
CA ALA A 73 -7.28 -12.66 12.78
C ALA A 73 -5.86 -13.27 12.83
N PRO A 74 -5.55 -14.14 13.81
CA PRO A 74 -4.23 -14.77 13.95
C PRO A 74 -3.82 -15.66 12.76
N ASN A 75 -4.68 -15.79 11.74
CA ASN A 75 -4.48 -16.61 10.54
C ASN A 75 -4.84 -15.86 9.23
N ALA A 76 -5.16 -14.55 9.25
CA ALA A 76 -5.42 -13.83 8.01
C ALA A 76 -4.08 -13.41 7.39
N GLU A 77 -3.74 -14.01 6.25
CA GLU A 77 -2.62 -13.53 5.44
C GLU A 77 -3.02 -12.17 4.85
N PRO A 78 -2.17 -11.13 4.97
CA PRO A 78 -2.46 -9.86 4.34
C PRO A 78 -2.47 -10.03 2.82
N VAL A 79 -3.66 -9.96 2.23
CA VAL A 79 -3.83 -10.00 0.77
C VAL A 79 -3.56 -8.59 0.24
N LEU A 80 -2.31 -8.32 -0.13
CA LEU A 80 -1.86 -7.01 -0.66
C LEU A 80 -1.94 -6.92 -2.19
N SER A 81 -2.27 -8.04 -2.84
CA SER A 81 -2.40 -8.14 -4.27
C SER A 81 -3.55 -9.07 -4.63
N SER A 82 -4.23 -8.80 -5.74
CA SER A 82 -5.12 -9.75 -6.41
C SER A 82 -4.38 -10.94 -7.01
N LEU A 83 -3.04 -10.87 -7.13
CA LEU A 83 -2.22 -11.98 -7.56
C LEU A 83 -2.07 -13.03 -6.45
N PRO A 84 -2.11 -14.33 -6.78
CA PRO A 84 -1.66 -15.37 -5.88
C PRO A 84 -0.23 -15.10 -5.39
N GLU A 85 0.06 -15.40 -4.13
CA GLU A 85 1.39 -15.20 -3.53
C GLU A 85 2.51 -15.84 -4.37
N GLU A 86 2.27 -17.05 -4.90
CA GLU A 86 3.22 -17.78 -5.76
C GLU A 86 3.57 -16.99 -7.04
N GLU A 87 2.62 -16.27 -7.62
CA GLU A 87 2.85 -15.44 -8.81
C GLU A 87 3.66 -14.19 -8.47
N LEU A 88 3.41 -13.57 -7.31
CA LEU A 88 4.20 -12.44 -6.83
C LEU A 88 5.66 -12.85 -6.54
N VAL A 89 5.86 -14.01 -5.91
CA VAL A 89 7.18 -14.59 -5.66
C VAL A 89 7.88 -14.95 -6.97
N ALA A 90 7.20 -15.62 -7.90
CA ALA A 90 7.76 -15.96 -9.20
C ALA A 90 8.17 -14.70 -9.99
N TRP A 91 7.37 -13.63 -9.89
CA TRP A 91 7.70 -12.35 -10.47
C TRP A 91 8.96 -11.75 -9.83
N LEU A 92 9.08 -11.70 -8.51
CA LEU A 92 10.29 -11.24 -7.81
C LEU A 92 11.55 -12.01 -8.26
N GLN A 93 11.44 -13.34 -8.36
CA GLN A 93 12.53 -14.19 -8.88
C GLN A 93 12.92 -13.84 -10.31
N SER A 94 11.93 -13.59 -11.18
CA SER A 94 12.17 -13.20 -12.58
C SER A 94 12.91 -11.87 -12.71
N GLN A 95 12.78 -10.98 -11.70
CA GLN A 95 13.48 -9.71 -11.63
C GLN A 95 14.86 -9.83 -10.96
N GLY A 96 15.25 -11.02 -10.50
CA GLY A 96 16.48 -11.24 -9.74
C GLY A 96 16.47 -10.62 -8.34
N LEU A 97 15.28 -10.39 -7.76
CA LEU A 97 15.10 -9.70 -6.48
C LEU A 97 15.04 -10.69 -5.30
N PRO A 98 15.39 -10.23 -4.08
CA PRO A 98 15.24 -11.04 -2.88
C PRO A 98 13.78 -11.47 -2.72
N CYS A 99 13.54 -12.77 -2.60
CA CYS A 99 12.21 -13.29 -2.32
C CYS A 99 11.98 -13.30 -0.82
N PRO A 100 10.76 -12.97 -0.38
CA PRO A 100 10.46 -12.95 1.03
C PRO A 100 10.42 -14.39 1.54
N ALA A 101 11.24 -14.72 2.53
CA ALA A 101 11.25 -16.04 3.14
C ALA A 101 10.10 -16.13 4.15
N LYS A 102 9.28 -17.17 4.05
CA LYS A 102 8.25 -17.44 5.06
C LYS A 102 8.92 -17.77 6.38
N HIS A 103 8.52 -17.11 7.46
CA HIS A 103 8.99 -17.46 8.77
C HIS A 103 8.42 -18.85 9.15
N PRO A 104 9.27 -19.85 9.49
CA PRO A 104 8.83 -21.24 9.64
C PRO A 104 7.88 -21.48 10.82
N GLU A 105 7.85 -20.55 11.78
CA GLU A 105 7.04 -20.66 13.01
C GLU A 105 5.87 -19.66 13.05
N GLU A 106 5.74 -18.80 12.02
CA GLU A 106 4.81 -17.68 12.01
C GLU A 106 4.03 -17.65 10.69
N TYR A 107 2.70 -17.78 10.78
CA TYR A 107 1.83 -17.74 9.61
C TYR A 107 1.85 -16.34 8.99
N GLY A 108 2.21 -16.25 7.70
CA GLY A 108 2.09 -15.02 6.91
C GLY A 108 3.15 -13.94 7.18
N PHE A 109 4.07 -14.14 8.13
CA PHE A 109 5.15 -13.19 8.38
C PHE A 109 6.38 -13.54 7.54
N TYR A 110 6.81 -12.56 6.75
CA TYR A 110 8.12 -12.59 6.10
C TYR A 110 9.17 -12.06 7.07
N GLU A 111 10.42 -12.54 6.94
CA GLU A 111 11.53 -12.09 7.80
C GLU A 111 11.50 -10.56 8.02
N ASP A 112 11.61 -10.11 9.27
CA ASP A 112 11.46 -8.70 9.69
C ASP A 112 12.30 -7.71 8.87
N ASN A 113 13.41 -8.17 8.28
CA ASN A 113 14.35 -7.35 7.51
C ASN A 113 14.23 -7.53 5.99
N TRP A 114 13.28 -8.31 5.48
CA TRP A 114 13.15 -8.56 4.04
C TRP A 114 12.87 -7.26 3.29
N TRP A 115 11.96 -6.43 3.77
CA TRP A 115 11.59 -5.18 3.08
C TRP A 115 12.82 -4.27 2.91
N ALA A 116 13.59 -4.05 3.98
CA ALA A 116 14.83 -3.29 3.91
C ALA A 116 15.84 -3.90 2.91
N SER A 117 15.95 -5.24 2.88
CA SER A 117 16.83 -5.95 1.94
C SER A 117 16.37 -5.81 0.48
N PHE A 118 15.06 -5.89 0.24
CA PHE A 118 14.45 -5.64 -1.06
C PHE A 118 14.72 -4.20 -1.52
N LEU A 119 14.52 -3.20 -0.65
CA LEU A 119 14.76 -1.79 -0.97
C LEU A 119 16.23 -1.52 -1.35
N GLN A 120 17.17 -2.16 -0.67
CA GLN A 120 18.60 -2.03 -0.96
C GLN A 120 19.01 -2.73 -2.26
N ALA A 121 18.37 -3.86 -2.59
CA ALA A 121 18.71 -4.67 -3.76
C ALA A 121 18.00 -4.25 -5.06
N SER A 122 16.96 -3.42 -4.96
CA SER A 122 16.10 -3.03 -6.09
C SER A 122 16.44 -1.63 -6.62
N THR A 123 16.29 -1.44 -7.93
CA THR A 123 16.27 -0.10 -8.54
C THR A 123 14.92 0.59 -8.29
N THR A 124 14.85 1.90 -8.50
CA THR A 124 13.60 2.65 -8.38
C THR A 124 12.52 2.09 -9.30
N GLU A 125 12.88 1.72 -10.53
CA GLU A 125 11.98 1.12 -11.52
C GLU A 125 11.43 -0.24 -11.05
N GLN A 126 12.28 -1.06 -10.42
CA GLN A 126 11.85 -2.33 -9.84
C GLN A 126 10.92 -2.13 -8.64
N ARG A 127 11.16 -1.11 -7.82
CA ARG A 127 10.27 -0.75 -6.70
C ARG A 127 8.93 -0.21 -7.19
N ASP A 128 8.92 0.67 -8.20
CA ASP A 128 7.69 1.15 -8.83
C ASP A 128 6.87 -0.04 -9.38
N ALA A 129 7.52 -0.92 -10.15
CA ALA A 129 6.87 -2.11 -10.69
C ALA A 129 6.34 -3.06 -9.61
N PHE A 130 7.02 -3.15 -8.47
CA PHE A 130 6.54 -3.91 -7.33
C PHE A 130 5.30 -3.29 -6.68
N TRP A 131 5.33 -2.00 -6.40
CA TRP A 131 4.16 -1.29 -5.87
C TRP A 131 2.94 -1.41 -6.80
N ASP A 132 3.15 -1.42 -8.11
CA ASP A 132 2.07 -1.60 -9.09
C ASP A 132 1.50 -3.02 -9.10
N ARG A 133 2.25 -4.01 -8.60
CA ARG A 133 1.76 -5.39 -8.40
C ARG A 133 0.95 -5.54 -7.12
N LEU A 134 1.14 -4.65 -6.15
CA LEU A 134 0.35 -4.57 -4.93
C LEU A 134 -0.90 -3.72 -5.20
N ASP A 135 -1.80 -4.20 -6.05
CA ASP A 135 -3.00 -3.47 -6.48
C ASP A 135 -4.02 -3.25 -5.36
N TYR A 136 -3.96 -4.08 -4.32
CA TYR A 136 -4.59 -3.80 -3.03
C TYR A 136 -3.69 -3.00 -2.11
N VAL A 137 -2.78 -2.15 -2.61
CA VAL A 137 -2.05 -1.12 -1.85
C VAL A 137 -2.14 0.23 -2.56
N GLN A 138 -3.36 0.79 -2.62
CA GLN A 138 -3.65 2.19 -3.00
C GLN A 138 -3.81 3.11 -1.78
N LEU A 139 -2.85 3.98 -1.54
CA LEU A 139 -2.79 4.92 -0.43
C LEU A 139 -3.78 6.10 -0.58
N PHE A 140 -4.21 6.42 -1.80
CA PHE A 140 -5.12 7.53 -2.09
C PHE A 140 -6.22 7.13 -3.07
N GLU A 141 -7.37 7.79 -2.95
CA GLU A 141 -8.51 7.62 -3.85
C GLU A 141 -9.04 8.97 -4.36
N VAL A 142 -9.71 8.91 -5.52
CA VAL A 142 -10.51 10.03 -6.05
C VAL A 142 -11.98 9.73 -5.78
N VAL A 143 -12.66 10.63 -5.08
CA VAL A 143 -14.10 10.54 -4.79
C VAL A 143 -14.84 11.64 -5.53
N GLU A 144 -15.86 11.27 -6.29
CA GLU A 144 -16.78 12.20 -6.93
C GLU A 144 -17.86 12.65 -5.93
N VAL A 145 -18.07 13.96 -5.82
CA VAL A 145 -19.08 14.57 -4.95
C VAL A 145 -19.92 15.56 -5.74
N GLU A 146 -21.23 15.49 -5.58
CA GLU A 146 -22.16 16.48 -6.11
C GLU A 146 -22.48 17.51 -5.02
N LEU A 147 -22.17 18.78 -5.29
CA LEU A 147 -22.54 19.91 -4.44
C LEU A 147 -23.88 20.48 -4.91
N GLU A 148 -24.80 20.71 -3.98
CA GLU A 148 -26.03 21.43 -4.26
C GLU A 148 -25.72 22.93 -4.45
N ASP A 149 -26.33 23.55 -5.45
CA ASP A 149 -26.22 25.00 -5.65
C ASP A 149 -27.15 25.68 -4.62
N THR A 150 -26.59 26.14 -3.51
CA THR A 150 -27.29 26.95 -2.48
C THR A 150 -27.40 28.42 -2.88
#